data_AF-A0A4P7N9K9-F1
#
_entry.id   AF-A0A4P7N9K9-F1
#
_cell.length_a   1.000
_cell.length_b   1.000
_cell.length_c   1.000
_cell.angle_alpha   90.00
_cell.angle_beta   90.00
_cell.angle_gamma   90.00
#
_symmetry.space_group_name_H-M   'P 1'
#
loop_
_entity.id
_entity.type
_entity.pdbx_description
1 polymer ?
#
loop_
_entity_poly.entity_id
_entity_poly.type
_entity_poly.pdbx_seq_one_letter_code
_entity_poly.pdbx_strand_id
1 'polypeptide(L)'
;MKAGSKFKRLPRQAFCHFCGKQRPGLLICQRCEMVHYCSREHQIADHPCHSTNCRLVAKCIKEVSEEAERLRDLVWDMDPYGKFFTIPETRNYMRAQMSLGRVMGSFNTPYAVNAQLELLLKLCRLAREDNGLVLRTVIPGLMLRLGKDQECYDFLKWWGTTPIHSPCFTNIYLPYLDLKDSYAYEDYRWIFSGSSFELSMVVALLLIKIRLFLDLQLLQRTFSRSGTNGSPSQAKDNQQALDSSIVETATQETCQQMPAIQKAAENGSVDARPRNESASPQPRDPQMNAQKHGSMVSGNDTTGTTKIFERDKTNGTKSQSLKPLSADVARIIPCLRSNIIINHLQQIQNFDHTLQIAQLEIDMSELYTIINQINARFWGDLLDPSKAQIANTYCMDPSGMAESFSVVNVSQKSWYETPGAIELVGMLSKSTG
;
A
#
# COMPACT_ATOMS: atom_id res chain seq x y z
N MET A 1 12.28 19.65 -30.03
CA MET A 1 11.96 18.32 -30.59
C MET A 1 10.87 17.68 -29.74
N LYS A 2 9.70 17.41 -30.33
CA LYS A 2 8.54 16.81 -29.65
C LYS A 2 8.75 15.31 -29.49
N ALA A 3 9.13 14.85 -28.30
CA ALA A 3 9.11 13.41 -27.96
C ALA A 3 7.77 13.07 -27.30
N GLY A 4 6.81 12.67 -28.14
CA GLY A 4 5.53 12.11 -27.69
C GLY A 4 5.76 10.71 -27.11
N SER A 5 5.75 10.61 -25.79
CA SER A 5 5.67 9.33 -25.09
C SER A 5 4.25 8.78 -25.19
N LYS A 6 3.98 8.00 -26.24
CA LYS A 6 2.77 7.17 -26.35
C LYS A 6 2.91 5.91 -25.49
N PHE A 7 2.92 6.07 -24.17
CA PHE A 7 2.45 4.98 -23.32
C PHE A 7 0.92 4.96 -23.42
N LYS A 8 0.37 4.08 -24.27
CA LYS A 8 -1.03 3.67 -24.12
C LYS A 8 -1.10 2.92 -22.79
N ARG A 9 -1.46 3.62 -21.71
CA ARG A 9 -1.90 2.96 -20.47
C ARG A 9 -3.04 2.02 -20.86
N LEU A 10 -2.92 0.74 -20.53
CA LEU A 10 -4.04 -0.20 -20.63
C LEU A 10 -5.20 0.41 -19.82
N PRO A 11 -6.39 0.61 -20.40
CA PRO A 11 -7.51 1.14 -19.65
C PRO A 11 -7.92 0.07 -18.64
N ARG A 12 -7.43 0.21 -17.40
CA ARG A 12 -8.02 -0.51 -16.27
C ARG A 12 -9.48 -0.09 -16.22
N GLN A 13 -10.33 -1.11 -16.25
CA GLN A 13 -11.73 -1.04 -16.55
C GLN A 13 -12.44 0.04 -15.70
N ALA A 14 -12.95 1.08 -16.34
CA ALA A 14 -13.71 2.11 -15.64
C ALA A 14 -15.13 1.58 -15.37
N PHE A 15 -15.62 1.82 -14.16
CA PHE A 15 -16.97 1.47 -13.73
C PHE A 15 -17.76 2.74 -13.46
N CYS A 16 -19.06 2.70 -13.71
CA CYS A 16 -19.93 3.80 -13.33
C CYS A 16 -20.00 3.91 -11.80
N HIS A 17 -19.68 5.08 -11.26
CA HIS A 17 -19.67 5.32 -9.81
C HIS A 17 -21.05 5.13 -9.17
N PHE A 18 -22.12 5.41 -9.92
CA PHE A 18 -23.50 5.29 -9.46
C PHE A 18 -24.03 3.85 -9.49
N CYS A 19 -23.87 3.12 -10.61
CA CYS A 19 -24.50 1.80 -10.80
C CYS A 19 -23.53 0.62 -10.82
N GLY A 20 -22.22 0.86 -10.65
CA GLY A 20 -21.17 -0.16 -10.66
C GLY A 20 -20.91 -0.82 -12.03
N LYS A 21 -21.69 -0.54 -13.08
CA LYS A 21 -21.54 -1.21 -14.37
C LYS A 21 -20.27 -0.76 -15.10
N GLN A 22 -19.55 -1.74 -15.64
CA GLN A 22 -18.40 -1.53 -16.50
C GLN A 22 -18.83 -1.38 -17.95
N ARG A 23 -18.41 -0.30 -18.62
CA ARG A 23 -18.68 -0.07 -20.05
C ARG A 23 -17.55 0.73 -20.68
N PRO A 24 -17.27 0.59 -21.98
CA PRO A 24 -16.39 1.51 -22.68
C PRO A 24 -17.03 2.91 -22.75
N GLY A 25 -16.19 3.96 -22.81
CA GLY A 25 -16.65 5.33 -23.09
C GLY A 25 -17.48 5.99 -21.98
N LEU A 26 -17.30 5.59 -20.71
CA LEU A 26 -17.97 6.25 -19.59
C LEU A 26 -17.63 7.76 -19.55
N LEU A 27 -18.63 8.57 -19.23
CA LEU A 27 -18.48 10.00 -19.03
C LEU A 27 -17.66 10.28 -17.78
N ILE A 28 -16.64 11.12 -17.87
CA ILE A 28 -15.83 11.55 -16.73
C ILE A 28 -16.44 12.83 -16.15
N CYS A 29 -16.50 12.93 -14.82
CA CYS A 29 -16.84 14.19 -14.17
C CYS A 29 -15.81 15.27 -14.54
N GLN A 30 -16.20 16.26 -15.35
CA GLN A 30 -15.29 17.31 -15.85
C GLN A 30 -14.74 18.24 -14.75
N ARG A 31 -15.31 18.19 -13.54
CA ARG A 31 -14.91 19.06 -12.43
C ARG A 31 -13.79 18.47 -11.58
N CYS A 32 -13.89 17.19 -11.23
CA CYS A 32 -12.89 16.54 -10.38
C CYS A 32 -12.07 15.47 -11.12
N GLU A 33 -12.54 14.99 -12.26
CA GLU A 33 -11.95 13.92 -13.06
C GLU A 33 -11.77 12.56 -12.34
N MET A 34 -12.29 12.41 -11.11
CA MET A 34 -12.04 11.21 -10.28
C MET A 34 -13.05 10.06 -10.48
N VAL A 35 -14.21 10.34 -11.09
CA VAL A 35 -15.33 9.38 -11.19
C VAL A 35 -15.91 9.35 -12.60
N HIS A 36 -16.47 8.19 -12.94
CA HIS A 36 -17.01 7.88 -14.26
C HIS A 36 -18.51 7.55 -14.18
N TYR A 37 -19.27 7.84 -15.23
CA TYR A 37 -20.71 7.61 -15.30
C TYR A 37 -21.14 6.99 -16.63
N CYS A 38 -22.17 6.14 -16.60
CA CYS A 38 -22.78 5.63 -17.83
C CYS A 38 -23.44 6.75 -18.65
N SER A 39 -24.00 7.75 -17.97
CA SER A 39 -24.81 8.80 -18.58
C SER A 39 -24.94 10.01 -17.66
N ARG A 40 -25.52 11.10 -18.19
CA ARG A 40 -25.78 12.33 -17.42
C ARG A 40 -26.80 12.11 -16.30
N GLU A 41 -27.75 11.20 -16.50
CA GLU A 41 -28.75 10.86 -15.49
C GLU A 41 -28.09 10.25 -14.24
N HIS A 42 -27.14 9.33 -14.43
CA HIS A 42 -26.38 8.75 -13.31
C HIS A 42 -25.50 9.80 -12.61
N GLN A 43 -24.95 10.77 -13.36
CA GLN A 43 -24.20 11.88 -12.76
C GLN A 43 -25.09 12.78 -11.90
N ILE A 44 -26.32 13.08 -12.35
CA ILE A 44 -27.29 13.88 -11.60
C ILE A 44 -27.76 13.12 -10.35
N ALA A 45 -28.04 11.83 -10.49
CA ALA A 45 -28.49 10.98 -9.39
C ALA A 45 -27.40 10.82 -8.30
N ASP A 46 -26.13 10.74 -8.70
CA ASP A 46 -24.99 10.63 -7.79
C ASP A 46 -24.57 11.97 -7.16
N HIS A 47 -24.97 13.10 -7.75
CA HIS A 47 -24.54 14.44 -7.32
C HIS A 47 -24.68 14.70 -5.80
N PRO A 48 -25.77 14.33 -5.11
CA PRO A 48 -25.88 14.54 -3.66
C PRO A 48 -24.76 13.88 -2.87
N CYS A 49 -24.36 12.66 -3.23
CA CYS A 49 -23.29 11.90 -2.58
C CYS A 49 -21.89 12.35 -3.04
N HIS A 50 -21.77 12.73 -4.30
CA HIS A 50 -20.51 13.10 -4.95
C HIS A 50 -20.04 14.54 -4.69
N SER A 51 -20.98 15.49 -4.56
CA SER A 51 -20.72 16.93 -4.70
C SER A 51 -19.72 17.49 -3.69
N THR A 52 -19.71 16.99 -2.45
CA THR A 52 -18.80 17.47 -1.40
C THR A 52 -17.35 17.15 -1.75
N ASN A 53 -17.03 15.88 -2.01
CA ASN A 53 -15.67 15.47 -2.39
C ASN A 53 -15.26 16.06 -3.74
N CYS A 54 -16.21 16.19 -4.68
CA CYS A 54 -15.99 16.84 -5.97
C CYS A 54 -15.55 18.30 -5.83
N ARG A 55 -16.22 19.07 -4.97
CA ARG A 55 -15.86 20.47 -4.69
C ARG A 55 -14.48 20.60 -4.06
N LEU A 56 -14.14 19.70 -3.13
CA LEU A 56 -12.84 19.70 -2.47
C LEU A 56 -11.71 19.41 -3.48
N VAL A 57 -11.86 18.40 -4.34
CA VAL A 57 -10.85 18.11 -5.39
C VAL A 57 -10.67 19.31 -6.31
N ALA A 58 -11.76 19.89 -6.80
CA ALA A 58 -11.70 21.04 -7.70
C ALA A 58 -11.00 22.24 -7.06
N LYS A 59 -11.21 22.46 -5.75
CA LYS A 59 -10.50 23.49 -4.99
C LYS A 59 -9.00 23.21 -4.94
N CYS A 60 -8.59 21.98 -4.61
CA CYS A 60 -7.18 21.61 -4.56
C CYS A 60 -6.50 21.67 -5.94
N ILE A 61 -7.18 21.29 -7.03
CA ILE A 61 -6.66 21.45 -8.39
C ILE A 61 -6.39 22.92 -8.70
N LYS A 62 -7.31 23.81 -8.32
CA LYS A 62 -7.14 25.25 -8.49
C LYS A 62 -5.94 25.78 -7.68
N GLU A 63 -5.84 25.41 -6.41
CA GLU A 63 -4.72 25.80 -5.54
C GLU A 63 -3.38 25.33 -6.12
N VAL A 64 -3.28 24.06 -6.55
CA VAL A 64 -2.07 23.53 -7.21
C VAL A 64 -1.73 24.33 -8.47
N SER A 65 -2.72 24.73 -9.25
CA SER A 65 -2.52 25.51 -10.48
C SER A 65 -2.02 26.93 -10.19
N GLU A 66 -2.57 27.59 -9.17
CA GLU A 66 -2.13 28.92 -8.72
C GLU A 66 -0.69 28.88 -8.18
N GLU A 67 -0.36 27.86 -7.38
CA GLU A 67 1.00 27.64 -6.91
C GLU A 67 1.98 27.37 -8.06
N ALA A 68 1.56 26.58 -9.05
CA ALA A 68 2.37 26.33 -10.25
C ALA A 68 2.58 27.58 -11.11
N GLU A 69 1.57 28.45 -11.25
CA GLU A 69 1.71 29.77 -11.90
C GLU A 69 2.77 30.60 -11.19
N ARG A 70 2.71 30.69 -9.86
CA ARG A 70 3.69 31.48 -9.11
C ARG A 70 5.12 31.00 -9.34
N LEU A 71 5.32 29.68 -9.45
CA LEU A 71 6.65 29.10 -9.65
C LEU A 71 7.19 29.23 -11.08
N ARG A 72 6.34 29.51 -12.08
CA ARG A 72 6.77 29.61 -13.49
C ARG A 72 7.71 30.77 -13.76
N ASP A 73 7.52 31.87 -13.05
CA ASP A 73 8.27 33.10 -13.27
C ASP A 73 9.55 33.17 -12.41
N LEU A 74 9.81 32.18 -11.57
CA LEU A 74 11.01 32.13 -10.75
C LEU A 74 12.22 31.66 -11.57
N VAL A 75 13.32 32.41 -11.44
CA VAL A 75 14.63 32.00 -11.93
C VAL A 75 15.32 31.20 -10.82
N TRP A 76 15.79 30.01 -11.16
CA TRP A 76 16.46 29.12 -10.23
C TRP A 76 17.96 29.14 -10.48
N ASP A 77 18.75 29.40 -9.44
CA ASP A 77 20.21 29.34 -9.52
C ASP A 77 20.71 27.91 -9.79
N MET A 78 19.97 26.92 -9.30
CA MET A 78 20.26 25.48 -9.45
C MET A 78 18.94 24.74 -9.72
N ASP A 79 19.00 23.60 -10.43
CA ASP A 79 17.82 22.78 -10.70
C ASP A 79 17.14 22.35 -9.37
N PRO A 80 15.89 22.78 -9.12
CA PRO A 80 15.18 22.45 -7.88
C PRO A 80 14.73 20.99 -7.82
N TYR A 81 14.78 20.24 -8.93
CA TYR A 81 14.29 18.87 -9.00
C TYR A 81 14.97 17.95 -7.97
N GLY A 82 14.18 17.09 -7.33
CA GLY A 82 14.61 16.26 -6.21
C GLY A 82 14.69 16.97 -4.85
N LYS A 83 14.69 18.31 -4.83
CA LYS A 83 14.82 19.16 -3.63
C LYS A 83 13.62 20.10 -3.41
N PHE A 84 12.50 19.87 -4.10
CA PHE A 84 11.35 20.80 -4.08
C PHE A 84 10.77 21.04 -2.67
N PHE A 85 10.92 20.14 -1.72
CA PHE A 85 10.39 20.41 -0.37
C PHE A 85 11.36 21.17 0.53
N THR A 86 12.67 21.08 0.27
CA THR A 86 13.67 21.79 1.07
C THR A 86 13.73 23.28 0.72
N ILE A 87 13.47 23.61 -0.55
CA ILE A 87 13.40 24.98 -1.07
C ILE A 87 12.12 25.70 -0.57
N PRO A 88 12.25 26.83 0.17
CA PRO A 88 11.10 27.52 0.76
C PRO A 88 9.98 27.90 -0.23
N GLU A 89 10.35 28.40 -1.40
CA GLU A 89 9.44 28.92 -2.44
C GLU A 89 8.51 27.83 -2.99
N THR A 90 9.00 26.59 -3.09
CA THR A 90 8.27 25.45 -3.65
C THR A 90 7.46 24.65 -2.62
N ARG A 91 7.61 24.94 -1.31
CA ARG A 91 6.90 24.21 -0.24
C ARG A 91 5.39 24.30 -0.35
N ASN A 92 4.85 25.46 -0.69
CA ASN A 92 3.40 25.65 -0.78
C ASN A 92 2.81 24.85 -1.95
N TYR A 93 3.49 24.81 -3.10
CA TYR A 93 3.15 23.91 -4.20
C TYR A 93 3.14 22.43 -3.78
N MET A 94 4.19 21.98 -3.08
CA MET A 94 4.27 20.59 -2.61
C MET A 94 3.16 20.25 -1.60
N ARG A 95 2.82 21.17 -0.69
CA ARG A 95 1.71 21.00 0.26
C ARG A 95 0.35 20.99 -0.45
N ALA A 96 0.14 21.85 -1.45
CA ALA A 96 -1.07 21.86 -2.26
C ALA A 96 -1.25 20.52 -3.01
N GLN A 97 -0.17 20.00 -3.58
CA GLN A 97 -0.18 18.68 -4.23
C GLN A 97 -0.48 17.54 -3.24
N MET A 98 0.10 17.59 -2.04
CA MET A 98 -0.20 16.59 -1.01
C MET A 98 -1.65 16.67 -0.54
N SER A 99 -2.19 17.89 -0.40
CA SER A 99 -3.61 18.12 -0.11
C SER A 99 -4.52 17.52 -1.19
N LEU A 100 -4.19 17.76 -2.46
CA LEU A 100 -4.88 17.14 -3.59
C LEU A 100 -4.84 15.61 -3.48
N GLY A 101 -3.67 15.02 -3.24
CA GLY A 101 -3.52 13.57 -3.05
C GLY A 101 -4.37 13.02 -1.92
N ARG A 102 -4.48 13.72 -0.79
CA ARG A 102 -5.33 13.31 0.34
C ARG A 102 -6.81 13.32 -0.04
N VAL A 103 -7.29 14.39 -0.69
CA VAL A 103 -8.70 14.48 -1.11
C VAL A 103 -9.02 13.45 -2.19
N MET A 104 -8.09 13.14 -3.11
CA MET A 104 -8.27 12.05 -4.07
C MET A 104 -8.52 10.70 -3.38
N GLY A 105 -7.83 10.43 -2.26
CA GLY A 105 -8.01 9.21 -1.46
C GLY A 105 -9.40 9.05 -0.81
N SER A 106 -10.21 10.11 -0.78
CA SER A 106 -11.62 10.03 -0.33
C SER A 106 -12.50 9.26 -1.32
N PHE A 107 -12.09 9.14 -2.59
CA PHE A 107 -12.80 8.34 -3.57
C PHE A 107 -12.34 6.88 -3.49
N ASN A 108 -13.27 5.98 -3.15
CA ASN A 108 -12.97 4.56 -3.03
C ASN A 108 -13.09 3.82 -4.38
N THR A 109 -12.38 4.30 -5.41
CA THR A 109 -12.40 3.68 -6.74
C THR A 109 -10.98 3.31 -7.20
N PRO A 110 -10.79 2.22 -7.98
CA PRO A 110 -9.47 1.85 -8.50
C PRO A 110 -8.79 2.97 -9.31
N TYR A 111 -9.59 3.78 -10.02
CA TYR A 111 -9.10 4.92 -10.76
C TYR A 111 -8.52 6.00 -9.85
N ALA A 112 -9.24 6.39 -8.80
CA ALA A 112 -8.79 7.40 -7.85
C ALA A 112 -7.55 6.93 -7.08
N VAL A 113 -7.50 5.65 -6.67
CA VAL A 113 -6.33 5.04 -6.02
C VAL A 113 -5.11 5.10 -6.94
N ASN A 114 -5.28 4.75 -8.22
CA ASN A 114 -4.19 4.84 -9.19
C ASN A 114 -3.76 6.29 -9.44
N ALA A 115 -4.70 7.22 -9.59
CA ALA A 115 -4.39 8.64 -9.80
C ALA A 115 -3.65 9.23 -8.59
N GLN A 116 -4.06 8.86 -7.37
CA GLN A 116 -3.39 9.23 -6.13
C GLN A 116 -1.97 8.67 -6.09
N LEU A 117 -1.78 7.37 -6.34
CA LEU A 117 -0.45 6.74 -6.37
C LEU A 117 0.48 7.42 -7.38
N GLU A 118 -0.01 7.70 -8.59
CA GLU A 118 0.77 8.38 -9.63
C GLU A 118 1.19 9.79 -9.22
N LEU A 119 0.31 10.52 -8.52
CA LEU A 119 0.66 11.82 -7.95
C LEU A 119 1.74 11.68 -6.88
N LEU A 120 1.56 10.80 -5.89
CA LEU A 120 2.51 10.65 -4.79
C LEU A 120 3.89 10.19 -5.27
N LEU A 121 3.96 9.28 -6.25
CA LEU A 121 5.23 8.86 -6.87
C LEU A 121 5.93 10.01 -7.62
N LYS A 122 5.18 10.93 -8.25
CA LYS A 122 5.76 12.15 -8.83
C LYS A 122 6.31 13.06 -7.74
N LEU A 123 5.59 13.20 -6.63
CA LEU A 123 6.06 14.00 -5.48
C LEU A 123 7.34 13.42 -4.87
N CYS A 124 7.47 12.09 -4.77
CA CYS A 124 8.72 11.44 -4.37
C CYS A 124 9.89 11.84 -5.30
N ARG A 125 9.67 11.95 -6.61
CA ARG A 125 10.75 12.37 -7.52
C ARG A 125 11.09 13.85 -7.39
N LEU A 126 10.12 14.70 -7.06
CA LEU A 126 10.32 16.13 -6.82
C LEU A 126 11.01 16.41 -5.48
N ALA A 127 10.74 15.60 -4.46
CA ALA A 127 11.32 15.68 -3.13
C ALA A 127 11.82 14.29 -2.69
N ARG A 128 13.00 13.90 -3.17
CA ARG A 128 13.52 12.52 -3.07
C ARG A 128 13.75 12.05 -1.65
N GLU A 129 14.11 12.95 -0.76
CA GLU A 129 14.37 12.67 0.67
C GLU A 129 13.08 12.33 1.45
N ASP A 130 11.92 12.76 0.94
CA ASP A 130 10.61 12.61 1.59
C ASP A 130 10.53 13.19 3.01
N ASN A 131 11.37 14.18 3.32
CA ASN A 131 11.34 14.87 4.60
C ASN A 131 10.11 15.79 4.69
N GLY A 132 9.17 15.47 5.58
CA GLY A 132 8.03 16.32 5.92
C GLY A 132 6.77 16.18 5.07
N LEU A 133 6.80 15.40 3.99
CA LEU A 133 5.58 14.96 3.28
C LEU A 133 5.15 13.56 3.69
N VAL A 134 6.10 12.69 4.09
CA VAL A 134 5.81 11.37 4.65
C VAL A 134 5.09 10.48 3.63
N LEU A 135 5.41 10.65 2.34
CA LEU A 135 4.81 9.97 1.19
C LEU A 135 5.00 8.45 1.26
N ARG A 136 6.17 8.02 1.77
CA ARG A 136 6.53 6.60 1.95
C ARG A 136 5.60 5.82 2.88
N THR A 137 4.78 6.51 3.69
CA THR A 137 3.79 5.87 4.56
C THR A 137 2.46 5.58 3.86
N VAL A 138 2.14 6.32 2.80
CA VAL A 138 0.86 6.21 2.08
C VAL A 138 0.98 5.33 0.84
N ILE A 139 2.10 5.45 0.12
CA ILE A 139 2.34 4.76 -1.15
C ILE A 139 2.18 3.23 -1.07
N PRO A 140 2.72 2.53 -0.05
CA PRO A 140 2.61 1.07 0.04
C PRO A 140 1.15 0.60 0.09
N GLY A 141 0.31 1.23 0.92
CA GLY A 141 -1.11 0.90 1.00
C GLY A 141 -1.80 1.04 -0.36
N LEU A 142 -1.53 2.11 -1.11
CA LEU A 142 -2.09 2.31 -2.46
C LEU A 142 -1.59 1.27 -3.47
N MET A 143 -0.32 0.87 -3.41
CA MET A 143 0.21 -0.20 -4.27
C MET A 143 -0.48 -1.53 -4.00
N LEU A 144 -0.69 -1.90 -2.74
CA LEU A 144 -1.37 -3.14 -2.34
C LEU A 144 -2.83 -3.19 -2.79
N ARG A 145 -3.55 -2.06 -2.70
CA ARG A 145 -4.93 -1.93 -3.23
C ARG A 145 -5.02 -2.11 -4.75
N LEU A 146 -3.93 -1.84 -5.47
CA LEU A 146 -3.87 -1.97 -6.93
C LEU A 146 -3.31 -3.32 -7.40
N GLY A 147 -3.02 -4.23 -6.46
CA GLY A 147 -2.36 -5.52 -6.73
C GLY A 147 -0.95 -5.35 -7.29
N LYS A 148 -0.21 -4.33 -6.82
CA LYS A 148 1.19 -4.06 -7.21
C LYS A 148 2.14 -4.54 -6.12
N ASP A 149 2.01 -5.81 -5.70
CA ASP A 149 2.70 -6.38 -4.55
C ASP A 149 4.23 -6.43 -4.77
N GLN A 150 4.69 -6.82 -5.97
CA GLN A 150 6.12 -6.80 -6.31
C GLN A 150 6.71 -5.38 -6.23
N GLU A 151 6.04 -4.40 -6.86
CA GLU A 151 6.51 -3.02 -6.83
C GLU A 151 6.44 -2.40 -5.43
N CYS A 152 5.46 -2.81 -4.62
CA CYS A 152 5.38 -2.44 -3.21
C CYS A 152 6.56 -3.01 -2.44
N TYR A 153 6.89 -4.28 -2.61
CA TYR A 153 8.03 -4.91 -1.97
C TYR A 153 9.34 -4.21 -2.34
N ASP A 154 9.57 -3.96 -3.64
CA ASP A 154 10.75 -3.23 -4.13
C ASP A 154 10.84 -1.81 -3.57
N PHE A 155 9.70 -1.11 -3.46
CA PHE A 155 9.63 0.23 -2.87
C PHE A 155 10.02 0.21 -1.39
N LEU A 156 9.47 -0.72 -0.62
CA LEU A 156 9.80 -0.90 0.80
C LEU A 156 11.27 -1.24 0.97
N LYS A 157 11.79 -2.19 0.16
CA LYS A 157 13.19 -2.60 0.20
C LYS A 157 14.14 -1.46 -0.15
N TRP A 158 13.81 -0.65 -1.15
CA TRP A 158 14.64 0.50 -1.53
C TRP A 158 14.77 1.48 -0.35
N TRP A 159 13.66 1.82 0.30
CA TRP A 159 13.69 2.70 1.47
C TRP A 159 14.35 2.06 2.69
N GLY A 160 14.12 0.76 2.91
CA GLY A 160 14.71 0.02 4.03
C GLY A 160 16.22 -0.19 3.89
N THR A 161 16.77 -0.17 2.67
CA THR A 161 18.21 -0.40 2.43
C THR A 161 18.99 0.86 2.07
N THR A 162 18.30 1.96 1.74
CA THR A 162 18.96 3.22 1.38
C THR A 162 19.47 3.95 2.64
N PRO A 163 20.77 4.31 2.71
CA PRO A 163 21.31 5.06 3.84
C PRO A 163 20.77 6.49 3.95
N ILE A 164 20.70 7.03 5.18
CA ILE A 164 20.17 8.38 5.50
C ILE A 164 20.77 9.47 4.63
N HIS A 165 22.10 9.40 4.46
CA HIS A 165 22.88 10.43 3.76
C HIS A 165 23.21 10.01 2.33
N SER A 166 22.39 9.14 1.74
CA SER A 166 22.59 8.72 0.37
C SER A 166 22.56 9.93 -0.57
N PRO A 167 23.57 10.10 -1.45
CA PRO A 167 23.59 11.21 -2.39
C PRO A 167 22.43 11.15 -3.39
N CYS A 168 21.75 10.00 -3.53
CA CYS A 168 20.60 9.86 -4.44
C CYS A 168 19.44 10.81 -4.12
N PHE A 169 19.32 11.26 -2.86
CA PHE A 169 18.29 12.19 -2.44
C PHE A 169 18.49 13.61 -2.98
N THR A 170 19.72 13.99 -3.30
CA THR A 170 20.03 15.36 -3.75
C THR A 170 20.61 15.40 -5.16
N ASN A 171 21.22 14.32 -5.64
CA ASN A 171 21.76 14.23 -6.98
C ASN A 171 20.78 13.51 -7.91
N ILE A 172 20.13 14.27 -8.79
CA ILE A 172 19.08 13.76 -9.69
C ILE A 172 19.58 12.76 -10.74
N TYR A 173 20.88 12.74 -10.99
CA TYR A 173 21.51 11.83 -11.96
C TYR A 173 21.80 10.44 -11.37
N LEU A 174 21.69 10.28 -10.05
CA LEU A 174 21.79 8.97 -9.41
C LEU A 174 20.46 8.21 -9.47
N PRO A 175 20.51 6.86 -9.50
CA PRO A 175 19.32 6.03 -9.44
C PRO A 175 18.45 6.34 -8.21
N TYR A 176 17.14 6.22 -8.38
CA TYR A 176 16.15 6.52 -7.34
C TYR A 176 14.92 5.64 -7.53
N LEU A 177 14.50 4.92 -6.49
CA LEU A 177 13.43 3.92 -6.52
C LEU A 177 13.60 2.91 -7.68
N ASP A 178 14.84 2.46 -7.86
CA ASP A 178 15.31 1.69 -9.02
C ASP A 178 15.40 0.18 -8.78
N LEU A 179 15.16 -0.30 -7.55
CA LEU A 179 15.02 -1.74 -7.30
C LEU A 179 13.84 -2.32 -8.08
N LYS A 180 14.05 -3.52 -8.63
CA LYS A 180 13.09 -4.28 -9.43
C LYS A 180 13.27 -5.76 -9.16
N ASP A 181 12.15 -6.47 -9.05
CA ASP A 181 12.09 -7.94 -8.97
C ASP A 181 12.87 -8.52 -7.77
N SER A 182 12.87 -7.80 -6.64
CA SER A 182 13.49 -8.28 -5.40
C SER A 182 12.77 -9.52 -4.87
N TYR A 183 13.52 -10.43 -4.26
CA TYR A 183 12.99 -11.71 -3.80
C TYR A 183 12.18 -11.57 -2.50
N ALA A 184 10.84 -11.60 -2.61
CA ALA A 184 9.93 -11.32 -1.49
C ALA A 184 9.93 -12.35 -0.33
N TYR A 185 10.59 -13.50 -0.50
CA TYR A 185 10.75 -14.52 0.55
C TYR A 185 12.10 -14.44 1.27
N GLU A 186 12.95 -13.46 0.95
CA GLU A 186 14.17 -13.22 1.71
C GLU A 186 13.87 -12.72 3.13
N ASP A 187 14.92 -12.71 3.95
CA ASP A 187 14.92 -12.15 5.29
C ASP A 187 14.43 -10.69 5.28
N TYR A 188 13.49 -10.36 6.15
CA TYR A 188 12.84 -9.04 6.17
C TYR A 188 13.62 -7.98 6.95
N ARG A 189 14.69 -8.36 7.67
CA ARG A 189 15.39 -7.46 8.62
C ARG A 189 16.05 -6.26 7.95
N TRP A 190 16.22 -6.29 6.63
CA TRP A 190 16.61 -5.12 5.85
C TRP A 190 15.70 -3.91 6.10
N ILE A 191 14.42 -4.09 6.47
CA ILE A 191 13.50 -2.98 6.70
C ILE A 191 13.90 -2.10 7.90
N PHE A 192 14.72 -2.65 8.81
CA PHE A 192 15.25 -1.93 9.99
C PHE A 192 16.69 -1.45 9.80
N SER A 193 17.31 -1.73 8.65
CA SER A 193 18.72 -1.41 8.40
C SER A 193 18.92 0.03 7.91
N GLY A 194 17.88 0.60 7.30
CA GLY A 194 17.86 1.96 6.79
C GLY A 194 17.26 2.96 7.79
N SER A 195 17.41 4.23 7.49
CA SER A 195 16.95 5.33 8.33
C SER A 195 15.54 5.81 8.08
N SER A 196 14.88 5.22 7.09
CA SER A 196 13.52 5.61 6.69
C SER A 196 12.47 4.66 7.25
N PHE A 197 12.79 4.03 8.39
CA PHE A 197 11.89 3.13 9.11
C PHE A 197 10.63 3.88 9.57
N GLU A 198 9.47 3.29 9.27
CA GLU A 198 8.15 3.78 9.64
C GLU A 198 7.24 2.59 9.93
N LEU A 199 6.36 2.69 10.95
CA LEU A 199 5.43 1.60 11.31
C LEU A 199 4.58 1.14 10.10
N SER A 200 4.09 2.09 9.30
CA SER A 200 3.30 1.82 8.09
C SER A 200 4.03 0.93 7.06
N MET A 201 5.36 1.01 6.98
CA MET A 201 6.15 0.17 6.07
C MET A 201 6.18 -1.28 6.55
N VAL A 202 6.31 -1.50 7.85
CA VAL A 202 6.27 -2.85 8.45
C VAL A 202 4.88 -3.46 8.30
N VAL A 203 3.83 -2.67 8.53
CA VAL A 203 2.43 -3.07 8.32
C VAL A 203 2.18 -3.49 6.87
N ALA A 204 2.69 -2.72 5.90
CA ALA A 204 2.58 -3.07 4.49
C ALA A 204 3.37 -4.34 4.14
N LEU A 205 4.58 -4.52 4.70
CA LEU A 205 5.37 -5.73 4.49
C LEU A 205 4.68 -6.98 5.04
N LEU A 206 4.10 -6.90 6.23
CA LEU A 206 3.32 -7.99 6.79
C LEU A 206 2.13 -8.36 5.89
N LEU A 207 1.40 -7.38 5.36
CA LEU A 207 0.31 -7.66 4.43
C LEU A 207 0.78 -8.35 3.14
N ILE A 208 1.96 -8.00 2.61
CA ILE A 208 2.57 -8.73 1.47
C ILE A 208 2.83 -10.19 1.87
N LYS A 209 3.44 -10.43 3.03
CA LYS A 209 3.75 -11.79 3.51
C LYS A 209 2.48 -12.62 3.72
N ILE A 210 1.42 -12.02 4.27
CA ILE A 210 0.08 -12.64 4.39
C ILE A 210 -0.49 -13.03 3.03
N ARG A 211 -0.40 -12.14 2.02
CA ARG A 211 -0.90 -12.44 0.67
C ARG A 211 -0.14 -13.60 0.03
N LEU A 212 1.19 -13.61 0.15
CA LEU A 212 2.03 -14.72 -0.32
C LEU A 212 1.67 -16.03 0.40
N PHE A 213 1.49 -15.99 1.72
CA PHE A 213 1.15 -17.16 2.53
C PHE A 213 -0.20 -17.77 2.11
N LEU A 214 -1.26 -16.95 2.02
CA LEU A 214 -2.59 -17.42 1.65
C LEU A 214 -2.62 -18.01 0.23
N ASP A 215 -1.89 -17.39 -0.70
CA ASP A 215 -1.81 -17.85 -2.08
C ASP A 215 -0.99 -19.14 -2.20
N LEU A 216 0.16 -19.28 -1.51
CA LEU A 216 0.93 -20.52 -1.49
C LEU A 216 0.16 -21.67 -0.85
N GLN A 217 -0.60 -21.41 0.24
CA GLN A 217 -1.48 -22.41 0.82
C GLN A 217 -2.55 -22.88 -0.16
N LEU A 218 -3.14 -21.95 -0.94
CA LEU A 218 -4.12 -22.30 -1.96
C LEU A 218 -3.49 -23.17 -3.06
N LEU A 219 -2.29 -22.82 -3.54
CA LEU A 219 -1.56 -23.63 -4.52
C LEU A 219 -1.26 -25.03 -3.98
N GLN A 220 -0.69 -25.13 -2.78
CA GLN A 220 -0.38 -26.41 -2.14
C GLN A 220 -1.63 -27.29 -2.06
N ARG A 221 -2.75 -26.78 -1.53
CA ARG A 221 -3.99 -27.57 -1.40
C ARG A 221 -4.55 -28.02 -2.75
N THR A 222 -4.40 -27.18 -3.79
CA THR A 222 -4.93 -27.46 -5.12
C THR A 222 -4.11 -28.54 -5.83
N PHE A 223 -2.78 -28.49 -5.77
CA PHE A 223 -1.91 -29.36 -6.56
C PHE A 223 -1.32 -30.55 -5.78
N SER A 224 -1.22 -30.49 -4.44
CA SER A 224 -0.82 -31.66 -3.64
C SER A 224 -1.85 -32.79 -3.64
N ARG A 225 -3.12 -32.52 -3.98
CA ARG A 225 -4.19 -33.54 -4.08
C ARG A 225 -4.14 -34.40 -5.33
N SER A 226 -3.25 -34.12 -6.29
CA SER A 226 -3.13 -34.94 -7.50
C SER A 226 -2.23 -36.17 -7.34
N GLY A 227 -1.63 -36.38 -6.15
CA GLY A 227 -0.63 -37.42 -5.90
C GLY A 227 -1.11 -38.65 -5.11
N THR A 228 -2.33 -38.69 -4.57
CA THR A 228 -2.76 -39.81 -3.72
C THR A 228 -4.16 -40.31 -4.09
N ASN A 229 -4.20 -41.45 -4.79
CA ASN A 229 -5.30 -42.39 -4.71
C ASN A 229 -5.37 -42.93 -3.27
N GLY A 230 -6.08 -42.24 -2.38
CA GLY A 230 -6.31 -42.65 -1.00
C GLY A 230 -7.61 -42.07 -0.47
N SER A 231 -8.52 -42.95 -0.06
CA SER A 231 -9.94 -42.70 0.24
C SER A 231 -10.21 -41.56 1.26
N PRO A 232 -11.33 -40.83 1.12
CA PRO A 232 -11.65 -39.68 1.97
C PRO A 232 -12.60 -40.05 3.11
N SER A 233 -12.15 -39.95 4.36
CA SER A 233 -13.08 -39.75 5.49
C SER A 233 -12.36 -39.04 6.63
N GLN A 234 -13.05 -38.10 7.27
CA GLN A 234 -12.69 -37.29 8.45
C GLN A 234 -12.10 -35.88 8.25
N ALA A 235 -11.56 -35.50 7.09
CA ALA A 235 -11.12 -34.11 6.85
C ALA A 235 -12.20 -33.18 6.23
N LYS A 236 -13.39 -33.73 5.93
CA LYS A 236 -14.42 -33.02 5.14
C LYS A 236 -15.30 -32.08 5.96
N ASP A 237 -15.50 -32.33 7.25
CA ASP A 237 -16.56 -31.64 8.00
C ASP A 237 -16.13 -30.25 8.51
N ASN A 238 -14.85 -30.03 8.80
CA ASN A 238 -14.36 -28.72 9.27
C ASN A 238 -13.99 -27.76 8.12
N GLN A 239 -13.65 -28.28 6.93
CA GLN A 239 -13.19 -27.48 5.80
C GLN A 239 -14.36 -26.97 4.92
N GLN A 240 -15.45 -27.74 4.83
CA GLN A 240 -16.64 -27.36 4.07
C GLN A 240 -17.36 -26.16 4.71
N ALA A 241 -17.19 -25.94 6.01
CA ALA A 241 -17.67 -24.75 6.73
C ALA A 241 -16.89 -23.48 6.38
N LEU A 242 -15.57 -23.58 6.15
CA LEU A 242 -14.73 -22.43 5.77
C LEU A 242 -14.99 -22.01 4.32
N ASP A 243 -15.09 -22.97 3.40
CA ASP A 243 -15.32 -22.70 1.98
C ASP A 243 -16.75 -22.18 1.70
N SER A 244 -17.74 -22.62 2.49
CA SER A 244 -19.12 -22.12 2.38
C SER A 244 -19.26 -20.70 2.94
N SER A 245 -18.55 -20.40 4.04
CA SER A 245 -18.51 -19.06 4.64
C SER A 245 -17.85 -18.03 3.71
N ILE A 246 -16.75 -18.39 3.04
CA ILE A 246 -16.05 -17.48 2.11
C ILE A 246 -16.90 -17.13 0.88
N VAL A 247 -17.71 -18.08 0.38
CA VAL A 247 -18.58 -17.86 -0.79
C VAL A 247 -19.85 -17.07 -0.42
N GLU A 248 -20.43 -17.29 0.77
CA GLU A 248 -21.57 -16.49 1.26
C GLU A 248 -21.17 -15.05 1.63
N THR A 249 -19.98 -14.85 2.21
CA THR A 249 -19.51 -13.51 2.57
C THR A 249 -19.20 -12.66 1.33
N ALA A 250 -18.59 -13.26 0.29
CA ALA A 250 -18.33 -12.60 -0.99
C ALA A 250 -19.62 -12.19 -1.75
N THR A 251 -20.71 -12.93 -1.56
CA THR A 251 -22.00 -12.64 -2.21
C THR A 251 -22.86 -11.65 -1.41
N GLN A 252 -22.76 -11.63 -0.07
CA GLN A 252 -23.48 -10.68 0.78
C GLN A 252 -22.83 -9.29 0.85
N GLU A 253 -21.49 -9.20 0.88
CA GLU A 253 -20.79 -7.90 0.95
C GLU A 253 -20.92 -7.07 -0.33
N THR A 254 -21.09 -7.74 -1.49
CA THR A 254 -21.33 -7.06 -2.77
C THR A 254 -22.71 -6.37 -2.83
N CYS A 255 -23.63 -6.68 -1.91
CA CYS A 255 -25.00 -6.15 -1.89
C CYS A 255 -25.30 -5.16 -0.76
N GLN A 256 -24.43 -4.97 0.25
CA GLN A 256 -24.79 -4.18 1.45
C GLN A 256 -24.00 -2.88 1.70
N GLN A 257 -23.06 -2.49 0.83
CA GLN A 257 -22.45 -1.15 0.91
C GLN A 257 -23.15 -0.13 0.01
N MET A 258 -24.42 0.14 0.28
CA MET A 258 -25.09 1.40 -0.08
C MET A 258 -25.77 1.95 1.19
N PRO A 259 -25.30 3.06 1.79
CA PRO A 259 -26.01 3.63 2.92
C PRO A 259 -27.30 4.30 2.45
N ALA A 260 -28.43 3.71 2.84
CA ALA A 260 -29.74 4.35 2.83
C ALA A 260 -29.73 5.52 3.84
N ILE A 261 -29.83 6.74 3.33
CA ILE A 261 -29.93 7.97 4.13
C ILE A 261 -31.38 8.15 4.58
N GLN A 262 -31.64 8.16 5.89
CA GLN A 262 -32.82 8.84 6.43
C GLN A 262 -32.61 9.41 7.85
N LYS A 263 -32.63 10.75 7.88
CA LYS A 263 -33.15 11.69 8.90
C LYS A 263 -32.96 11.38 10.40
N ALA A 264 -32.17 12.23 11.04
CA ALA A 264 -32.64 12.99 12.20
C ALA A 264 -31.94 14.36 12.21
N ALA A 265 -32.70 15.41 11.92
CA ALA A 265 -32.39 16.76 12.34
C ALA A 265 -32.99 16.92 13.73
N GLU A 266 -32.23 17.50 14.68
CA GLU A 266 -32.63 18.68 15.46
C GLU A 266 -31.73 18.92 16.68
N ASN A 267 -31.23 20.15 16.74
CA ASN A 267 -30.98 20.98 17.92
C ASN A 267 -29.77 20.71 18.83
N GLY A 268 -29.00 21.79 19.02
CA GLY A 268 -28.05 21.93 20.13
C GLY A 268 -26.89 22.89 19.85
N SER A 269 -27.22 24.15 19.58
CA SER A 269 -26.33 25.31 19.77
C SER A 269 -25.66 25.27 21.16
N VAL A 270 -24.39 25.68 21.29
CA VAL A 270 -23.91 26.75 22.21
C VAL A 270 -22.38 26.86 22.26
N ASP A 271 -21.93 28.07 21.92
CA ASP A 271 -20.79 28.88 22.38
C ASP A 271 -19.31 28.45 22.30
N ALA A 272 -18.60 29.27 21.54
CA ALA A 272 -17.17 29.53 21.62
C ALA A 272 -16.84 30.53 22.74
N ARG A 273 -15.68 30.37 23.40
CA ARG A 273 -14.60 31.39 23.52
C ARG A 273 -13.41 30.92 24.42
N PRO A 274 -12.24 31.58 24.35
CA PRO A 274 -10.91 30.96 24.48
C PRO A 274 -10.09 31.44 25.71
N ARG A 275 -8.93 30.81 25.95
CA ARG A 275 -7.75 31.34 26.68
C ARG A 275 -6.47 30.68 26.11
N ASN A 276 -5.48 31.41 25.55
CA ASN A 276 -4.33 32.10 26.21
C ASN A 276 -3.74 31.28 27.38
N GLU A 277 -2.43 31.00 27.51
CA GLU A 277 -1.21 31.73 27.15
C GLU A 277 0.03 30.84 27.39
N SER A 278 1.12 31.13 26.65
CA SER A 278 2.54 31.18 27.09
C SER A 278 3.26 29.97 27.72
N ALA A 279 4.31 29.47 27.06
CA ALA A 279 5.71 29.67 27.46
C ALA A 279 6.68 28.75 26.67
N SER A 280 7.65 29.36 25.97
CA SER A 280 8.91 28.72 25.56
C SER A 280 9.90 28.71 26.74
N PRO A 281 10.91 27.81 26.74
CA PRO A 281 12.21 28.24 26.21
C PRO A 281 13.02 27.15 25.46
N GLN A 282 13.85 27.60 24.51
CA GLN A 282 15.03 26.91 23.95
C GLN A 282 16.30 27.27 24.76
N PRO A 283 17.52 26.82 24.41
CA PRO A 283 18.00 25.44 24.18
C PRO A 283 19.33 25.16 24.95
N ARG A 284 19.76 23.90 25.07
CA ARG A 284 21.16 23.54 25.34
C ARG A 284 21.53 22.23 24.63
N ASP A 285 22.47 22.32 23.69
CA ASP A 285 23.32 21.22 23.18
C ASP A 285 24.70 21.29 23.91
N PRO A 286 25.66 20.37 23.64
CA PRO A 286 25.58 18.92 23.79
C PRO A 286 26.80 18.40 24.60
N GLN A 287 26.73 17.20 25.16
CA GLN A 287 27.94 16.52 25.63
C GLN A 287 28.01 15.08 25.13
N MET A 288 29.09 14.86 24.37
CA MET A 288 29.66 13.57 23.98
C MET A 288 29.76 12.63 25.17
N ASN A 289 29.44 11.36 24.96
CA ASN A 289 30.29 10.32 25.50
C ASN A 289 30.36 9.13 24.55
N ALA A 290 31.57 8.92 24.06
CA ALA A 290 31.98 7.70 23.37
C ALA A 290 32.25 6.63 24.42
N GLN A 291 31.68 5.44 24.26
CA GLN A 291 32.24 4.28 24.92
C GLN A 291 32.18 3.06 24.01
N LYS A 292 33.39 2.60 23.71
CA LYS A 292 33.73 1.39 22.97
C LYS A 292 33.20 0.16 23.72
N HIS A 293 32.63 -0.78 22.98
CA HIS A 293 32.78 -2.20 23.29
C HIS A 293 33.12 -2.94 22.00
N GLY A 294 34.31 -3.54 21.97
CA GLY A 294 34.66 -4.58 21.03
C GLY A 294 34.33 -5.95 21.64
N SER A 295 33.89 -6.89 20.81
CA SER A 295 34.62 -8.14 20.57
C SER A 295 33.85 -9.06 19.63
N MET A 296 34.62 -9.56 18.65
CA MET A 296 34.59 -10.86 17.99
C MET A 296 33.52 -11.87 18.42
N VAL A 297 32.78 -12.41 17.43
CA VAL A 297 32.58 -13.87 17.20
C VAL A 297 32.32 -14.04 15.69
N SER A 298 33.32 -14.53 14.95
CA SER A 298 33.37 -15.86 14.31
C SER A 298 32.18 -16.17 13.40
N GLY A 299 32.47 -16.17 12.09
CA GLY A 299 31.59 -16.71 11.07
C GLY A 299 31.43 -18.21 11.23
N ASN A 300 30.24 -18.68 10.89
CA ASN A 300 29.97 -20.06 10.52
C ASN A 300 29.18 -20.06 9.21
N ASP A 301 29.68 -20.88 8.30
CA ASP A 301 29.17 -21.14 6.97
C ASP A 301 27.72 -21.66 7.01
N THR A 302 26.87 -21.08 6.17
CA THR A 302 25.63 -21.69 5.68
C THR A 302 25.60 -21.57 4.16
N THR A 303 26.55 -22.24 3.53
CA THR A 303 26.51 -22.55 2.09
C THR A 303 25.56 -23.72 1.87
N GLY A 304 24.27 -23.42 1.73
CA GLY A 304 23.27 -24.50 1.62
C GLY A 304 21.88 -24.14 1.12
N THR A 305 21.60 -22.94 0.63
CA THR A 305 20.22 -22.61 0.16
C THR A 305 20.15 -21.67 -1.05
N THR A 306 21.28 -21.22 -1.58
CA THR A 306 21.35 -20.15 -2.61
C THR A 306 21.27 -20.65 -4.06
N LYS A 307 21.01 -21.95 -4.32
CA LYS A 307 21.15 -22.54 -5.67
C LYS A 307 19.88 -22.63 -6.53
N ILE A 308 18.75 -22.03 -6.13
CA ILE A 308 17.50 -22.16 -6.90
C ILE A 308 17.30 -21.01 -7.92
N PHE A 309 18.08 -19.91 -7.85
CA PHE A 309 17.86 -18.74 -8.74
C PHE A 309 19.10 -18.18 -9.45
N GLU A 310 20.23 -18.91 -9.51
CA GLU A 310 21.40 -18.50 -10.30
C GLU A 310 21.65 -19.40 -11.54
N ARG A 311 21.73 -18.75 -12.72
CA ARG A 311 21.85 -19.23 -14.14
C ARG A 311 20.51 -19.59 -14.81
N ASP A 312 20.13 -19.01 -15.96
CA ASP A 312 20.94 -18.67 -17.14
C ASP A 312 20.66 -17.28 -17.73
N LYS A 313 21.73 -16.49 -17.91
CA LYS A 313 21.82 -15.45 -18.94
C LYS A 313 22.89 -15.87 -19.94
N THR A 314 22.58 -16.81 -20.83
CA THR A 314 23.23 -16.91 -22.15
C THR A 314 22.44 -17.87 -23.06
N ASN A 315 22.21 -17.41 -24.29
CA ASN A 315 21.86 -18.15 -25.51
C ASN A 315 20.38 -18.45 -25.83
N GLY A 316 19.92 -17.80 -26.89
CA GLY A 316 19.21 -18.48 -27.98
C GLY A 316 17.69 -18.41 -27.94
N THR A 317 17.14 -17.46 -28.69
CA THR A 317 15.72 -17.34 -29.05
C THR A 317 15.16 -18.68 -29.55
N LYS A 318 14.42 -19.38 -28.69
CA LYS A 318 13.40 -20.36 -29.10
C LYS A 318 12.10 -19.97 -28.42
N SER A 319 11.15 -19.51 -29.23
CA SER A 319 9.76 -19.29 -28.85
C SER A 319 9.17 -20.62 -28.37
N GLN A 320 9.29 -20.92 -27.08
CA GLN A 320 8.53 -22.00 -26.46
C GLN A 320 7.06 -21.56 -26.44
N SER A 321 6.26 -22.26 -27.24
CA SER A 321 4.80 -22.18 -27.20
C SER A 321 4.34 -22.40 -25.76
N LEU A 322 3.80 -21.35 -25.13
CA LEU A 322 3.16 -21.42 -23.81
C LEU A 322 2.12 -22.54 -23.84
N LYS A 323 2.30 -23.58 -23.01
CA LYS A 323 1.27 -24.60 -22.82
C LYS A 323 0.01 -23.92 -22.25
N PRO A 324 -1.19 -24.29 -22.69
CA PRO A 324 -2.42 -23.76 -22.10
C PRO A 324 -2.45 -24.06 -20.59
N LEU A 325 -2.85 -23.06 -19.79
CA LEU A 325 -3.03 -23.20 -18.34
C LEU A 325 -4.02 -24.34 -18.07
N SER A 326 -3.74 -25.19 -17.09
CA SER A 326 -4.66 -26.28 -16.74
C SER A 326 -6.00 -25.71 -16.23
N ALA A 327 -7.08 -26.49 -16.34
CA ALA A 327 -8.40 -26.07 -15.88
C ALA A 327 -8.42 -25.69 -14.39
N ASP A 328 -7.59 -26.36 -13.57
CA ASP A 328 -7.44 -26.06 -12.16
C ASP A 328 -6.80 -24.69 -11.93
N VAL A 329 -5.79 -24.34 -12.74
CA VAL A 329 -5.11 -23.04 -12.67
C VAL A 329 -6.05 -21.90 -13.02
N ALA A 330 -6.84 -22.06 -14.10
CA ALA A 330 -7.82 -21.05 -14.50
C ALA A 330 -8.88 -20.78 -13.42
N ARG A 331 -9.24 -21.80 -12.61
CA ARG A 331 -10.22 -21.69 -11.53
C ARG A 331 -9.68 -20.90 -10.32
N ILE A 332 -8.40 -21.06 -9.99
CA ILE A 332 -7.83 -20.43 -8.78
C ILE A 332 -7.30 -19.02 -9.01
N ILE A 333 -7.00 -18.61 -10.26
CA ILE A 333 -6.46 -17.27 -10.57
C ILE A 333 -7.28 -16.13 -9.93
N PRO A 334 -8.62 -16.12 -9.98
CA PRO A 334 -9.43 -15.07 -9.34
C PRO A 334 -9.33 -15.04 -7.81
N CYS A 335 -8.84 -16.12 -7.19
CA CYS A 335 -8.68 -16.25 -5.74
C CYS A 335 -7.27 -15.90 -5.26
N LEU A 336 -6.31 -15.70 -6.19
CA LEU A 336 -4.95 -15.27 -5.87
C LEU A 336 -4.93 -13.77 -5.59
N ARG A 337 -4.19 -13.38 -4.55
CA ARG A 337 -4.13 -12.00 -4.04
C ARG A 337 -2.91 -11.24 -4.57
N SER A 338 -1.78 -11.92 -4.68
CA SER A 338 -0.48 -11.30 -4.96
C SER A 338 -0.11 -11.42 -6.44
N ASN A 339 0.24 -10.28 -7.05
CA ASN A 339 0.78 -10.30 -8.42
C ASN A 339 2.11 -11.06 -8.53
N ILE A 340 2.86 -11.22 -7.44
CA ILE A 340 4.08 -12.03 -7.37
C ILE A 340 3.74 -13.48 -7.71
N ILE A 341 2.74 -14.05 -7.03
CA ILE A 341 2.31 -15.43 -7.29
C ILE A 341 1.71 -15.56 -8.68
N ILE A 342 0.82 -14.65 -9.07
CA ILE A 342 0.13 -14.70 -10.37
C ILE A 342 1.12 -14.68 -11.53
N ASN A 343 2.13 -13.81 -11.47
CA ASN A 343 3.13 -13.66 -12.53
C ASN A 343 4.07 -14.88 -12.63
N HIS A 344 4.33 -15.56 -11.51
CA HIS A 344 5.20 -16.73 -11.44
C HIS A 344 4.44 -18.07 -11.45
N LEU A 345 3.11 -18.04 -11.58
CA LEU A 345 2.22 -19.18 -11.37
C LEU A 345 2.62 -20.42 -12.17
N GLN A 346 2.95 -20.25 -13.45
CA GLN A 346 3.36 -21.37 -14.32
C GLN A 346 4.62 -22.08 -13.82
N GLN A 347 5.52 -21.33 -13.18
CA GLN A 347 6.76 -21.85 -12.64
C GLN A 347 6.50 -22.53 -11.29
N ILE A 348 5.62 -21.95 -10.46
CA ILE A 348 5.49 -22.38 -9.06
C ILE A 348 4.38 -23.39 -8.78
N GLN A 349 3.34 -23.46 -9.61
CA GLN A 349 2.12 -24.26 -9.37
C GLN A 349 2.32 -25.74 -9.00
N ASN A 350 3.41 -26.38 -9.43
CA ASN A 350 3.66 -27.80 -9.20
C ASN A 350 4.74 -28.09 -8.14
N PHE A 351 5.26 -27.06 -7.48
CA PHE A 351 6.26 -27.25 -6.44
C PHE A 351 5.61 -27.48 -5.09
N ASP A 352 6.32 -28.24 -4.25
CA ASP A 352 6.00 -28.30 -2.82
C ASP A 352 6.45 -26.99 -2.16
N HIS A 353 5.48 -26.28 -1.57
CA HIS A 353 5.66 -24.99 -0.93
C HIS A 353 5.76 -25.10 0.61
N THR A 354 5.84 -26.31 1.17
CA THR A 354 5.84 -26.54 2.62
C THR A 354 6.88 -25.69 3.36
N LEU A 355 8.11 -25.61 2.84
CA LEU A 355 9.18 -24.83 3.47
C LEU A 355 8.92 -23.32 3.39
N GLN A 356 8.46 -22.82 2.24
CA GLN A 356 8.15 -21.39 2.07
C GLN A 356 6.96 -20.98 2.94
N ILE A 357 5.94 -21.83 3.07
CA ILE A 357 4.79 -21.60 3.95
C ILE A 357 5.25 -21.52 5.40
N ALA A 358 6.06 -22.47 5.87
CA ALA A 358 6.59 -22.46 7.24
C ALA A 358 7.45 -21.22 7.53
N GLN A 359 8.29 -20.81 6.58
CA GLN A 359 9.09 -19.58 6.74
C GLN A 359 8.19 -18.33 6.83
N LEU A 360 7.14 -18.24 5.99
CA LEU A 360 6.20 -17.13 6.04
C LEU A 360 5.44 -17.10 7.38
N GLU A 361 5.08 -18.24 7.96
CA GLU A 361 4.46 -18.29 9.29
C GLU A 361 5.35 -17.67 10.37
N ILE A 362 6.64 -18.00 10.34
CA ILE A 362 7.65 -17.41 11.23
C ILE A 362 7.74 -15.90 11.00
N ASP A 363 7.98 -15.48 9.75
CA ASP A 363 8.09 -14.06 9.38
C ASP A 363 6.86 -13.26 9.83
N MET A 364 5.65 -13.78 9.60
CA MET A 364 4.40 -13.12 9.98
C MET A 364 4.25 -12.98 11.50
N SER A 365 4.58 -14.02 12.26
CA SER A 365 4.52 -13.99 13.73
C SER A 365 5.52 -12.99 14.33
N GLU A 366 6.75 -12.97 13.80
CA GLU A 366 7.77 -12.00 14.23
C GLU A 366 7.37 -10.57 13.87
N LEU A 367 6.93 -10.31 12.63
CA LEU A 367 6.47 -8.99 12.19
C LEU A 367 5.25 -8.51 12.98
N TYR A 368 4.30 -9.40 13.27
CA TYR A 368 3.14 -9.08 14.12
C TYR A 368 3.58 -8.62 15.52
N THR A 369 4.53 -9.34 16.11
CA THR A 369 5.10 -9.03 17.43
C THR A 369 5.84 -7.68 17.39
N ILE A 370 6.63 -7.44 16.34
CA ILE A 370 7.35 -6.17 16.15
C ILE A 370 6.37 -5.00 16.04
N ILE A 371 5.30 -5.12 15.25
CA ILE A 371 4.26 -4.09 15.14
C ILE A 371 3.64 -3.79 16.51
N ASN A 372 3.35 -4.84 17.29
CA ASN A 372 2.81 -4.69 18.64
C ASN A 372 3.80 -4.01 19.61
N GLN A 373 5.11 -4.27 19.46
CA GLN A 373 6.15 -3.61 20.25
C GLN A 373 6.34 -2.14 19.87
N ILE A 374 6.22 -1.80 18.58
CA ILE A 374 6.32 -0.41 18.10
C ILE A 374 5.10 0.39 18.57
N ASN A 375 3.89 -0.17 18.40
CA ASN A 375 2.65 0.47 18.78
C ASN A 375 1.58 -0.57 19.17
N ALA A 376 1.46 -0.83 20.47
CA ALA A 376 0.57 -1.86 21.02
C ALA A 376 -0.93 -1.62 20.73
N ARG A 377 -1.31 -0.43 20.27
CA ARG A 377 -2.70 -0.11 19.92
C ARG A 377 -3.06 -0.43 18.48
N PHE A 378 -2.07 -0.52 17.61
CA PHE A 378 -2.30 -0.64 16.17
C PHE A 378 -3.29 -1.77 15.83
N TRP A 379 -3.10 -2.95 16.43
CA TRP A 379 -3.99 -4.09 16.15
C TRP A 379 -5.43 -3.86 16.60
N GLY A 380 -5.62 -3.25 17.78
CA GLY A 380 -6.95 -2.87 18.26
C GLY A 380 -7.61 -1.85 17.34
N ASP A 381 -6.88 -0.82 16.93
CA ASP A 381 -7.38 0.25 16.06
C ASP A 381 -7.61 -0.21 14.61
N LEU A 382 -6.87 -1.22 14.13
CA LEU A 382 -7.09 -1.83 12.81
C LEU A 382 -8.39 -2.64 12.79
N LEU A 383 -8.69 -3.36 13.88
CA LEU A 383 -9.89 -4.19 14.03
C LEU A 383 -11.15 -3.36 14.38
N ASP A 384 -11.00 -2.26 15.12
CA ASP A 384 -12.03 -1.25 15.39
C ASP A 384 -11.57 0.15 14.93
N PRO A 385 -11.69 0.44 13.62
CA PRO A 385 -11.18 1.66 13.02
C PRO A 385 -12.07 2.88 13.25
N SER A 386 -13.20 2.73 13.95
CA SER A 386 -14.19 3.79 14.13
C SER A 386 -13.59 5.08 14.70
N LYS A 387 -12.69 4.94 15.69
CA LYS A 387 -12.00 6.08 16.33
C LYS A 387 -10.93 6.68 15.42
N ALA A 388 -10.17 5.85 14.71
CA ALA A 388 -9.14 6.30 13.77
C ALA A 388 -9.73 7.11 12.60
N GLN A 389 -10.90 6.71 12.11
CA GLN A 389 -11.60 7.37 11.00
C GLN A 389 -12.14 8.77 11.39
N ILE A 390 -12.44 8.99 12.67
CA ILE A 390 -12.91 10.29 13.19
C ILE A 390 -11.72 11.22 13.47
N ALA A 391 -10.56 10.66 13.78
CA ALA A 391 -9.38 11.42 14.16
C ALA A 391 -8.60 11.93 12.94
N ASN A 392 -8.59 13.25 12.74
CA ASN A 392 -7.72 13.91 11.76
C ASN A 392 -6.39 14.34 12.41
N THR A 393 -5.63 13.37 12.92
CA THR A 393 -4.45 13.66 13.73
C THR A 393 -3.17 13.32 12.97
N TYR A 394 -2.49 14.36 12.46
CA TYR A 394 -1.10 14.29 12.01
C TYR A 394 -0.24 15.03 13.04
N CYS A 395 -0.09 14.47 14.23
CA CYS A 395 0.95 14.90 15.16
C CYS A 395 1.99 13.80 15.29
N MET A 396 3.26 14.18 15.39
CA MET A 396 4.32 13.25 15.75
C MET A 396 4.03 12.76 17.17
N ASP A 397 3.53 11.54 17.27
CA ASP A 397 3.22 10.86 18.52
C ASP A 397 3.73 9.41 18.41
N PRO A 398 5.07 9.21 18.39
CA PRO A 398 5.65 7.89 18.22
C PRO A 398 5.14 6.93 19.28
N SER A 399 4.76 5.71 18.88
CA SER A 399 4.13 4.71 19.76
C SER A 399 2.79 5.13 20.37
N GLY A 400 2.26 6.29 19.95
CA GLY A 400 1.08 6.93 20.49
C GLY A 400 -0.16 6.76 19.61
N MET A 401 -1.15 7.63 19.83
CA MET A 401 -2.52 7.45 19.32
C MET A 401 -2.57 7.96 17.90
N ALA A 402 -1.94 9.11 17.68
CA ALA A 402 -1.93 9.74 16.37
C ALA A 402 -1.14 8.91 15.36
N GLU A 403 -0.04 8.25 15.77
CA GLU A 403 0.68 7.33 14.90
C GLU A 403 -0.21 6.13 14.51
N SER A 404 -0.82 5.45 15.49
CA SER A 404 -1.73 4.34 15.23
C SER A 404 -2.85 4.73 14.25
N PHE A 405 -3.54 5.83 14.52
CA PHE A 405 -4.62 6.33 13.66
C PHE A 405 -4.13 6.72 12.27
N SER A 406 -2.95 7.35 12.15
CA SER A 406 -2.35 7.66 10.86
C SER A 406 -2.08 6.40 10.05
N VAL A 407 -1.47 5.37 10.67
CA VAL A 407 -1.17 4.10 10.00
C VAL A 407 -2.43 3.34 9.61
N VAL A 408 -3.45 3.30 10.48
CA VAL A 408 -4.76 2.70 10.17
C VAL A 408 -5.39 3.45 8.98
N ASN A 409 -5.45 4.78 9.01
CA ASN A 409 -6.07 5.57 7.94
C ASN A 409 -5.44 5.34 6.55
N VAL A 410 -4.12 5.10 6.48
CA VAL A 410 -3.43 4.87 5.20
C VAL A 410 -3.41 3.42 4.74
N SER A 411 -3.58 2.45 5.65
CA SER A 411 -3.42 1.02 5.35
C SER A 411 -4.70 0.20 5.47
N GLN A 412 -5.70 0.62 6.26
CA GLN A 412 -6.90 -0.15 6.55
C GLN A 412 -7.55 -0.72 5.28
N LYS A 413 -7.77 0.14 4.26
CA LYS A 413 -8.43 -0.30 3.03
C LYS A 413 -7.70 -1.45 2.33
N SER A 414 -6.36 -1.47 2.30
CA SER A 414 -5.63 -2.61 1.71
C SER A 414 -5.82 -3.91 2.50
N TRP A 415 -5.99 -3.83 3.82
CA TRP A 415 -6.24 -5.01 4.66
C TRP A 415 -7.64 -5.59 4.40
N TYR A 416 -8.68 -4.75 4.42
CA TYR A 416 -10.06 -5.18 4.16
C TYR A 416 -10.27 -5.62 2.71
N GLU A 417 -9.55 -5.04 1.75
CA GLU A 417 -9.55 -5.47 0.34
C GLU A 417 -8.74 -6.77 0.13
N THR A 418 -8.15 -7.37 1.18
CA THR A 418 -7.41 -8.64 1.11
C THR A 418 -8.19 -9.76 1.83
N PRO A 419 -8.90 -10.64 1.10
CA PRO A 419 -9.68 -11.71 1.72
C PRO A 419 -8.83 -12.64 2.58
N GLY A 420 -9.22 -12.90 3.83
CA GLY A 420 -8.48 -13.77 4.76
C GLY A 420 -7.40 -13.06 5.60
N ALA A 421 -7.11 -11.78 5.35
CA ALA A 421 -6.07 -11.07 6.08
C ALA A 421 -6.47 -10.71 7.53
N ILE A 422 -7.72 -10.25 7.73
CA ILE A 422 -8.22 -9.85 9.05
C ILE A 422 -8.39 -11.08 9.96
N GLU A 423 -8.87 -12.18 9.40
CA GLU A 423 -9.03 -13.46 10.09
C GLU A 423 -7.67 -13.99 10.57
N LEU A 424 -6.64 -13.89 9.72
CA LEU A 424 -5.29 -14.33 10.06
C LEU A 424 -4.67 -13.48 11.18
N VAL A 425 -4.93 -12.16 11.21
CA VAL A 425 -4.55 -11.31 12.35
C VAL A 425 -5.21 -11.80 13.66
N GLY A 426 -6.48 -12.19 13.60
CA GLY A 426 -7.20 -12.78 14.73
C GLY A 426 -6.65 -14.14 15.18
N MET A 427 -5.97 -14.88 14.30
CA MET A 427 -5.24 -16.11 14.66
C MET A 427 -3.89 -15.81 15.29
N LEU A 428 -3.13 -14.87 14.72
CA LEU A 428 -1.83 -14.44 15.24
C LEU A 428 -1.96 -13.93 16.67
N SER A 429 -2.98 -13.11 16.96
CA SER A 429 -3.24 -12.59 18.30
C SER A 429 -3.44 -13.68 19.37
N LYS A 430 -4.09 -14.79 18.99
CA LYS A 430 -4.32 -15.95 19.88
C LYS A 430 -3.08 -16.81 20.08
N SER A 431 -2.15 -16.79 19.13
CA SER A 431 -0.90 -17.57 19.21
C SER A 431 0.20 -16.87 20.00
N THR A 432 0.11 -15.55 20.16
CA THR A 432 1.10 -14.71 20.86
C THR A 432 0.70 -14.30 22.27
N GLY A 433 -0.53 -14.63 22.70
CA GLY A 433 -1.02 -14.41 24.07
C GLY A 433 -0.88 -15.68 24.89
#